data_AF-A0A7Y1YP46-F1
#
_entry.id   AF-A0A7Y1YP46-F1
#
_cell.length_a   1.000
_cell.length_b   1.000
_cell.length_c   1.000
_cell.angle_alpha   90.00
_cell.angle_beta   90.00
_cell.angle_gamma   90.00
#
_symmetry.space_group_name_H-M   'P 1'
#
loop_
_entity.id
_entity.type
_entity.pdbx_description
1 polymer ?
#
loop_
_entity_poly.entity_id
_entity_poly.type
_entity_poly.pdbx_seq_one_letter_code
_entity_poly.pdbx_strand_id
1 'polypeptide(L)' 'MFLKSLSITNYKNFESASFEFDKTINCLVGDNGKGKTNILDAIYHLT' A
#
# COMPACT_ATOMS: atom_id res chain seq x y z
N MET A 1 8.98 14.28 2.35
CA MET A 1 8.23 13.68 1.22
C MET A 1 6.91 13.14 1.74
N PHE A 2 5.79 13.33 1.04
CA PHE A 2 4.47 12.84 1.46
C PHE A 2 3.78 12.12 0.30
N LEU A 3 3.52 10.82 0.47
CA LEU A 3 2.78 10.01 -0.48
C LEU A 3 1.29 10.27 -0.27
N LYS A 4 0.61 10.87 -1.25
CA LYS A 4 -0.84 11.16 -1.18
C LYS A 4 -1.69 9.95 -1.49
N SER A 5 -1.30 9.20 -2.51
CA SER A 5 -2.02 8.04 -2.98
C SER A 5 -1.06 7.01 -3.57
N LEU A 6 -1.50 5.76 -3.58
CA LEU A 6 -0.83 4.63 -4.22
C LEU A 6 -1.86 3.87 -5.04
N SER A 7 -1.57 3.65 -6.31
CA SER A 7 -2.33 2.74 -7.16
C SER A 7 -1.41 1.62 -7.61
N ILE A 8 -1.84 0.38 -7.37
CA ILE A 8 -1.10 -0.82 -7.74
C ILE A 8 -1.98 -1.73 -8.61
N THR A 9 -1.38 -2.27 -9.65
CA THR A 9 -2.03 -3.18 -10.60
C THR A 9 -1.12 -4.36 -10.84
N ASN A 10 -1.65 -5.58 -10.76
CA ASN A 10 -0.92 -6.84 -10.90
C ASN A 10 0.34 -6.90 -10.02
N TYR A 11 0.23 -6.42 -8.77
CA TYR A 11 1.35 -6.38 -7.82
C TYR A 11 1.20 -7.45 -6.74
N LYS A 12 2.00 -8.51 -6.85
CA LYS A 12 1.98 -9.67 -5.95
C LYS A 12 0.57 -10.26 -5.82
N ASN A 13 -0.08 -10.09 -4.67
CA ASN A 13 -1.41 -10.61 -4.39
C ASN A 13 -2.55 -9.61 -4.69
N PHE A 14 -2.24 -8.44 -5.26
CA PHE A 14 -3.23 -7.45 -5.69
C PHE A 14 -3.39 -7.49 -7.21
N GLU A 15 -4.59 -7.81 -7.68
CA GLU A 15 -4.98 -7.63 -9.08
C GLU A 15 -5.11 -6.13 -9.40
N SER A 16 -5.83 -5.39 -8.55
CA SER A 16 -5.88 -3.94 -8.55
C SER A 16 -6.23 -3.41 -7.16
N ALA A 17 -5.55 -2.37 -6.70
CA ALA A 17 -5.89 -1.67 -5.46
C ALA A 17 -5.44 -0.20 -5.49
N SER A 18 -6.24 0.66 -4.86
CA SER A 18 -5.97 2.09 -4.69
C SER A 18 -6.06 2.46 -3.22
N PHE A 19 -5.10 3.25 -2.76
CA PHE A 19 -5.00 3.73 -1.38
C PHE A 19 -4.82 5.24 -1.36
N GLU A 20 -5.49 5.90 -0.42
CA GLU A 20 -5.25 7.30 -0.06
C GLU A 20 -4.64 7.35 1.34
N PHE A 21 -3.65 8.20 1.54
CA PHE A 21 -2.91 8.29 2.79
C PHE A 21 -3.14 9.62 3.49
N ASP A 22 -3.30 9.56 4.81
CA ASP A 22 -3.29 10.72 5.70
C ASP A 22 -1.85 11.17 6.02
N LYS A 23 -1.67 12.45 6.36
CA LYS A 23 -0.36 13.01 6.74
C LYS A 23 0.10 12.60 8.14
N THR A 24 -0.83 12.21 9.00
CA THR A 24 -0.59 12.01 10.42
C THR A 24 -0.19 10.57 10.71
N ILE A 25 -1.08 9.62 10.41
CA ILE A 25 -0.85 8.18 10.60
C ILE A 25 -1.76 7.36 9.69
N ASN A 26 -1.25 6.25 9.18
CA ASN A 26 -2.02 5.29 8.38
C ASN A 26 -1.83 3.90 8.97
N CYS A 27 -2.93 3.22 9.25
CA CYS A 27 -2.93 1.88 9.85
C CYS A 27 -3.38 0.84 8.82
N LEU A 28 -2.46 -0.04 8.40
CA LEU A 28 -2.79 -1.18 7.54
C LEU A 28 -3.20 -2.36 8.43
N VAL A 29 -4.49 -2.72 8.41
CA VAL A 29 -5.07 -3.77 9.29
C VAL A 29 -5.69 -4.91 8.48
N GLY A 30 -5.86 -6.07 9.12
CA GLY A 30 -6.44 -7.28 8.54
C GLY A 30 -5.62 -8.54 8.81
N ASP A 31 -6.09 -9.69 8.30
CA ASP A 31 -5.45 -10.98 8.56
C ASP A 31 -4.06 -11.12 7.91
N ASN A 32 -3.28 -12.06 8.42
CA ASN A 32 -2.00 -12.43 7.82
C ASN A 32 -2.20 -12.96 6.40
N GLY A 33 -1.25 -12.65 5.50
CA GLY A 33 -1.33 -13.03 4.09
C GLY A 33 -2.27 -12.18 3.22
N LYS A 34 -2.89 -11.13 3.76
CA LYS A 34 -3.81 -10.24 2.99
C LYS A 34 -3.13 -9.08 2.25
N GLY A 35 -1.81 -9.01 2.22
CA GLY A 35 -1.07 -8.03 1.41
C GLY A 35 -0.63 -6.75 2.12
N LYS A 36 -0.77 -6.66 3.46
CA LYS A 36 -0.32 -5.49 4.24
C LYS A 36 1.17 -5.16 3.99
N THR A 37 2.05 -6.17 4.05
CA THR A 37 3.47 -6.02 3.73
C THR A 37 3.70 -5.65 2.26
N ASN A 38 2.87 -6.17 1.35
CA ASN A 38 2.99 -5.87 -0.08
C ASN A 38 2.67 -4.40 -0.39
N ILE A 39 1.77 -3.75 0.36
CA ILE A 39 1.54 -2.30 0.26
C ILE A 39 2.81 -1.54 0.66
N LEU A 40 3.46 -1.93 1.78
CA LEU A 40 4.71 -1.32 2.22
C LEU A 40 5.86 -1.53 1.21
N ASP A 41 5.96 -2.72 0.62
CA ASP A 41 6.95 -3.02 -0.42
C ASP A 41 6.72 -2.15 -1.67
N ALA A 42 5.46 -1.98 -2.10
CA ALA A 42 5.14 -1.11 -3.22
C ALA A 42 5.54 0.34 -2.95
N ILE A 43 5.32 0.85 -1.73
CA ILE A 43 5.76 2.19 -1.31
C ILE A 43 7.28 2.30 -1.35
N TYR A 44 8.01 1.30 -0.85
CA TYR A 44 9.47 1.29 -0.83
C TYR A 44 10.08 1.37 -2.23
N HIS A 45 9.44 0.78 -3.24
CA HIS A 45 9.89 0.83 -4.64
C HIS A 45 9.62 2.16 -5.37
N LEU A 46 8.82 3.06 -4.81
CA LEU A 46 8.56 4.39 -5.40
C LEU A 46 9.63 5.42 -5.05
N THR A 47 10.46 5.13 -4.05
CA THR A 47 11.61 5.93 -3.60
C THR A 47 12.90 5.47 -4.25
#